data_AF-A0AAW1F7T5-F1
#
_entry.id   AF-A0AAW1F7T5-F1
#
_cell.length_a   1.000
_cell.length_b   1.000
_cell.length_c   1.000
_cell.angle_alpha   90.00
_cell.angle_beta   90.00
_cell.angle_gamma   90.00
#
_symmetry.space_group_name_H-M   'P 1'
#
loop_
_entity.id
_entity.type
_entity.pdbx_description
1 polymer ?
#
loop_
_entity_poly.entity_id
_entity_poly.type
_entity_poly.pdbx_seq_one_letter_code
_entity_poly.pdbx_strand_id
1 'polypeptide(L)'
;MYAMTGFEGKSPADLLAFLQQKDLVESMRQLYTLACLAVTIPISTASVEWTFSALKRIKTYSRNATGEARLSSLASMAIEKDFLLELKRTDVLHNLVSELFVNKDRRMDFVCK
;
A
#
# COMPACT_ATOMS: atom_id res chain seq x y z
N MET A 1 23.63 24.26 25.94
CA MET A 1 24.54 24.50 24.80
C MET A 1 24.68 23.20 23.99
N TYR A 2 23.61 22.74 23.35
CA TYR A 2 23.61 21.59 22.44
C TYR A 2 22.50 21.81 21.40
N ALA A 3 22.65 22.83 20.56
CA ALA A 3 21.87 22.87 19.34
C ALA A 3 22.57 21.92 18.35
N MET A 4 21.98 20.74 18.11
CA MET A 4 22.45 19.85 17.05
C MET A 4 22.02 20.43 15.70
N THR A 5 22.81 21.39 15.18
CA THR A 5 22.67 21.91 13.81
C THR A 5 22.89 20.83 12.75
N GLY A 6 23.46 19.68 13.14
CA GLY A 6 23.73 18.54 12.26
C GLY A 6 22.48 17.86 11.67
N PHE A 7 21.27 18.14 12.18
CA PHE A 7 20.02 17.54 11.67
C PHE A 7 19.02 18.55 11.10
N GLU A 8 19.38 19.83 11.01
CA GLU A 8 18.51 20.83 10.36
C GLU A 8 18.25 20.44 8.89
N GLY A 9 16.97 20.39 8.51
CA GLY A 9 16.52 20.07 7.15
C GLY A 9 16.65 18.60 6.71
N LYS A 10 17.08 17.68 7.59
CA LYS A 10 17.19 16.26 7.26
C LYS A 10 15.89 15.52 7.51
N SER A 11 15.58 14.54 6.65
CA SER A 11 14.41 13.69 6.78
C SER A 11 14.58 12.72 7.97
N PRO A 12 13.50 12.33 8.67
CA PRO A 12 13.55 11.23 9.63
C PRO A 12 14.13 9.93 9.06
N ALA A 13 14.05 9.73 7.74
CA ALA A 13 14.69 8.61 7.04
C ALA A 13 16.23 8.69 7.08
N ASP A 14 16.79 9.90 7.01
CA ASP A 14 18.24 10.13 7.08
C ASP A 14 18.78 9.82 8.48
N LEU A 15 17.99 10.13 9.51
CA LEU A 15 18.29 9.75 10.89
C LEU A 15 18.32 8.22 11.05
N LEU A 16 17.36 7.51 10.45
CA LEU A 16 17.32 6.05 10.45
C LEU A 16 18.56 5.44 9.80
N ALA A 17 18.92 5.93 8.60
CA ALA A 17 20.09 5.47 7.89
C ALA A 17 21.39 5.72 8.69
N PHE A 18 21.50 6.87 9.37
CA PHE A 18 22.62 7.19 10.24
C PHE A 18 22.75 6.22 11.42
N LEU A 19 21.63 5.89 12.08
CA LEU A 19 21.60 4.96 13.22
C LEU A 19 22.02 3.55 12.82
N GLN A 20 21.60 3.10 11.63
CA GLN A 20 22.00 1.82 11.08
C GLN A 20 23.49 1.81 10.71
N GLN A 21 23.99 2.87 10.07
CA GLN A 21 25.40 2.96 9.66
C GLN A 21 26.38 2.99 10.85
N LYS A 22 25.95 3.56 11.99
CA LYS A 22 26.77 3.67 13.20
C LYS A 22 26.60 2.50 14.18
N ASP A 23 25.81 1.50 13.81
CA ASP A 23 25.47 0.33 14.66
C ASP A 23 24.90 0.73 16.03
N LEU A 24 24.15 1.84 16.07
CA LEU A 24 23.55 2.41 17.29
C LEU A 24 22.14 1.86 17.55
N VAL A 25 21.67 0.92 16.72
CA VAL A 25 20.31 0.37 16.78
C VAL A 25 20.06 -0.30 18.14
N GLU A 26 21.01 -1.10 18.62
CA GLU A 26 20.88 -1.78 19.91
C GLU A 26 21.09 -0.82 21.10
N SER A 27 22.02 0.12 20.97
CA SER A 27 22.36 1.04 22.05
C SER A 27 21.30 2.15 22.24
N MET A 28 20.56 2.50 21.18
CA MET A 28 19.55 3.57 21.17
C MET A 28 18.21 3.08 20.62
N ARG A 29 17.74 1.93 21.14
CA ARG A 29 16.53 1.25 20.66
C ARG A 29 15.29 2.15 20.65
N GLN A 30 15.07 2.97 21.70
CA GLN A 30 13.89 3.85 21.74
C GLN A 30 13.91 4.89 20.61
N LEU A 31 15.09 5.42 20.30
CA LEU A 31 15.26 6.45 19.27
C LEU A 31 15.10 5.83 17.88
N TYR A 32 15.64 4.63 17.66
CA TYR A 32 15.42 3.86 16.45
C TYR A 32 13.92 3.58 16.20
N THR A 33 13.20 3.11 17.22
CA THR A 33 11.75 2.86 17.12
C THR A 33 10.98 4.15 16.82
N LEU A 34 11.33 5.26 17.46
CA LEU A 34 10.70 6.56 17.20
C LEU A 34 10.94 7.03 15.76
N ALA A 35 12.17 6.87 15.25
CA ALA A 35 12.49 7.22 13.88
C ALA A 35 11.76 6.33 12.86
N CYS A 36 11.65 5.03 13.13
CA CYS A 36 10.80 4.11 12.36
C CYS A 36 9.34 4.55 12.35
N LEU A 37 8.78 4.90 13.51
CA LEU A 37 7.41 5.39 13.60
C LEU A 37 7.22 6.69 12.82
N ALA A 38 8.17 7.62 12.91
CA ALA A 38 8.11 8.90 12.20
C ALA A 38 8.16 8.73 10.67
N VAL A 39 8.89 7.73 10.15
CA VAL A 39 8.92 7.42 8.72
C VAL A 39 7.69 6.62 8.27
N THR A 40 7.17 5.74 9.13
CA THR A 40 6.07 4.83 8.78
C THR A 40 4.70 5.48 8.92
N ILE A 41 4.51 6.31 9.94
CA ILE A 41 3.23 7.02 10.14
C ILE A 41 3.17 8.12 9.08
N PRO A 42 2.14 8.13 8.21
CA PRO A 42 1.92 9.26 7.34
C PRO A 42 1.61 10.47 8.22
N ILE A 43 2.58 11.37 8.37
CA ILE A 43 2.43 12.62 9.15
C ILE A 43 1.36 13.53 8.50
N SER A 44 1.03 13.29 7.23
CA SER A 44 0.07 14.08 6.48
C SER A 44 -1.29 13.40 6.34
N THR A 45 -2.35 14.16 6.65
CA THR A 45 -3.75 13.78 6.34
C THR A 45 -3.96 13.54 4.85
N ALA A 46 -3.08 14.07 3.99
CA ALA A 46 -3.14 13.89 2.54
C ALA A 46 -3.16 12.42 2.11
N SER A 47 -2.46 11.52 2.82
CA SER A 47 -2.48 10.09 2.49
C SER A 47 -3.87 9.48 2.71
N VAL A 48 -4.57 9.93 3.76
CA VAL A 48 -5.93 9.48 4.08
C VAL A 48 -6.95 10.17 3.17
N GLU A 49 -6.75 11.44 2.84
CA GLU A 49 -7.56 12.16 1.85
C GLU A 49 -7.44 11.54 0.46
N TRP A 50 -6.24 11.07 0.09
CA TRP A 50 -6.01 10.38 -1.18
C TRP A 50 -6.81 9.07 -1.27
N THR A 51 -6.78 8.25 -0.21
CA THR A 51 -7.56 7.00 -0.15
C THR A 51 -9.07 7.27 -0.12
N PHE A 52 -9.55 8.26 0.64
CA PHE A 52 -10.96 8.66 0.63
C PHE A 52 -11.41 9.22 -0.73
N SER A 53 -10.56 9.99 -1.40
CA SER A 53 -10.84 10.52 -2.74
C SER A 53 -10.92 9.39 -3.77
N ALA A 54 -10.02 8.40 -3.70
CA ALA A 54 -10.07 7.21 -4.52
C ALA A 54 -11.36 6.40 -4.28
N LEU A 55 -11.70 6.13 -3.02
CA LEU A 55 -12.95 5.48 -2.62
C LEU A 55 -14.18 6.20 -3.16
N LYS A 56 -14.22 7.53 -3.05
CA LYS A 56 -15.30 8.36 -3.60
C LYS A 56 -15.44 8.17 -5.10
N ARG A 57 -14.33 8.21 -5.86
CA ARG A 57 -14.34 7.98 -7.31
C ARG A 57 -14.83 6.58 -7.67
N ILE A 58 -14.38 5.56 -6.96
CA ILE A 58 -14.80 4.17 -7.15
C ILE A 58 -16.31 4.04 -6.94
N LYS A 59 -16.84 4.60 -5.84
CA LYS A 59 -18.26 4.57 -5.52
C LYS A 59 -19.09 5.30 -6.57
N THR A 60 -18.65 6.48 -7.01
CA THR A 60 -19.32 7.24 -8.08
C THR A 60 -19.31 6.49 -9.41
N TYR A 61 -18.19 5.86 -9.77
CA TYR A 61 -18.07 5.12 -11.04
C TYR A 61 -18.89 3.82 -11.04
N SER A 62 -18.95 3.12 -9.90
CA SER A 62 -19.70 1.87 -9.81
C SER A 62 -21.22 2.04 -9.95
N ARG A 63 -21.76 3.27 -9.81
CA ARG A 63 -23.18 3.72 -9.94
C ARG A 63 -24.26 2.93 -9.17
N ASN A 64 -23.93 1.76 -8.65
CA ASN A 64 -24.80 0.82 -7.97
C ASN A 64 -24.40 0.72 -6.50
N ALA A 65 -25.39 0.47 -5.64
CA ALA A 65 -25.15 0.07 -4.27
C ALA A 65 -24.22 -1.16 -4.27
N THR A 66 -23.06 -1.01 -3.64
CA THR A 66 -22.03 -2.04 -3.54
C THR A 66 -21.78 -2.30 -2.07
N GLY A 67 -21.75 -3.58 -1.67
CA GLY A 67 -21.43 -3.94 -0.29
C GLY A 67 -19.99 -3.60 0.07
N GLU A 68 -19.73 -3.35 1.35
CA GLU A 68 -18.43 -2.93 1.87
C GLU A 68 -17.30 -3.88 1.45
N ALA A 69 -17.51 -5.20 1.51
CA ALA A 69 -16.50 -6.18 1.11
C ALA A 69 -16.01 -6.01 -0.35
N ARG A 70 -16.93 -5.71 -1.28
CA ARG A 70 -16.59 -5.45 -2.68
C ARG A 70 -15.97 -4.07 -2.87
N LEU A 71 -16.39 -3.09 -2.08
CA LEU A 71 -15.82 -1.74 -2.13
C LEU A 71 -14.38 -1.73 -1.63
N SER A 72 -14.10 -2.42 -0.51
CA SER A 72 -12.76 -2.56 0.06
C SER A 72 -11.82 -3.27 -0.92
N SER A 73 -12.23 -4.37 -1.55
CA SER A 73 -11.39 -5.05 -2.53
C SER A 73 -11.09 -4.18 -3.75
N LEU A 74 -12.07 -3.41 -4.23
CA LEU A 74 -11.89 -2.48 -5.34
C LEU A 74 -10.98 -1.29 -4.98
N ALA A 75 -11.06 -0.82 -3.73
CA ALA A 75 -10.15 0.20 -3.21
C ALA A 75 -8.71 -0.31 -3.12
N SER A 76 -8.50 -1.53 -2.59
CA SER A 76 -7.17 -2.17 -2.57
C SER A 76 -6.60 -2.31 -3.97
N MET A 77 -7.40 -2.76 -4.95
CA MET A 77 -6.96 -2.85 -6.35
C MET A 77 -6.61 -1.47 -6.95
N ALA A 78 -7.30 -0.41 -6.56
CA ALA A 78 -7.04 0.93 -7.05
C ALA A 78 -5.77 1.56 -6.45
N ILE A 79 -5.49 1.26 -5.16
CA ILE A 79 -4.26 1.69 -4.47
C ILE A 79 -3.07 0.94 -5.07
N GLU A 80 -3.18 -0.39 -5.21
CA GLU A 80 -2.12 -1.27 -5.75
C GLU A 80 -2.15 -1.38 -7.28
N LYS A 81 -2.65 -0.36 -7.97
CA LYS A 81 -2.86 -0.39 -9.42
C LYS A 81 -1.56 -0.66 -10.18
N ASP A 82 -0.44 -0.07 -9.74
CA ASP A 82 0.84 -0.20 -10.43
C ASP A 82 1.38 -1.63 -10.34
N PHE A 83 1.27 -2.26 -9.17
CA PHE A 83 1.58 -3.67 -8.98
C PHE A 83 0.69 -4.58 -9.86
N LEU A 84 -0.62 -4.28 -9.95
CA LEU A 84 -1.52 -5.02 -10.85
C LEU A 84 -1.14 -4.86 -12.33
N LEU A 85 -0.64 -3.70 -12.74
CA LEU A 85 -0.16 -3.48 -14.11
C LEU A 85 1.09 -4.29 -14.41
N GLU A 86 2.00 -4.45 -13.44
CA GLU A 86 3.15 -5.34 -13.56
C GLU A 86 2.71 -6.81 -13.67
N LEU A 87 1.83 -7.27 -12.79
CA LEU A 87 1.30 -8.63 -12.84
C LEU A 87 0.54 -8.93 -14.14
N LYS A 88 -0.13 -7.94 -14.71
CA LYS A 88 -0.79 -8.07 -16.01
C LYS A 88 0.20 -8.33 -17.14
N ARG A 89 1.41 -7.75 -17.08
CA ARG A 89 2.46 -7.99 -18.10
C ARG A 89 2.97 -9.42 -18.09
N THR A 90 2.91 -10.09 -16.94
CA THR A 90 3.43 -11.46 -16.75
C THR A 90 2.36 -12.53 -17.00
N ASP A 91 1.14 -12.16 -17.43
CA ASP A 91 -0.04 -13.04 -17.63
C ASP A 91 -0.47 -13.90 -16.42
N VAL A 92 0.26 -13.81 -15.28
CA VAL A 92 -0.02 -14.55 -14.04
C VAL A 92 -1.44 -14.28 -13.55
N LEU A 93 -1.88 -13.01 -13.59
CA LEU A 93 -3.23 -12.64 -13.20
C LEU A 93 -4.29 -13.31 -14.07
N HIS A 94 -4.09 -13.36 -15.38
CA HIS A 94 -5.05 -13.95 -16.31
C HIS A 94 -5.16 -15.46 -16.09
N ASN A 95 -4.04 -16.15 -15.91
CA ASN A 95 -4.03 -17.58 -15.64
C ASN A 95 -4.71 -17.93 -14.30
N LEU A 96 -4.38 -17.20 -13.23
CA LEU A 96 -4.96 -17.41 -11.91
C LEU A 96 -6.47 -17.16 -11.92
N VAL A 97 -6.91 -16.07 -12.56
CA VAL A 97 -8.34 -15.75 -12.66
C VAL A 97 -9.06 -16.82 -13.49
N SER A 98 -8.49 -17.27 -14.61
CA SER A 98 -9.08 -18.35 -15.40
C SER A 98 -9.25 -19.63 -14.59
N GLU A 99 -8.22 -20.07 -13.86
CA GLU A 99 -8.28 -21.26 -13.01
C GLU A 99 -9.34 -21.13 -11.91
N LEU A 100 -9.37 -19.99 -11.19
CA LEU A 100 -10.40 -19.71 -10.19
C LEU A 100 -11.81 -19.70 -10.78
N PHE A 101 -11.95 -19.27 -12.03
CA PHE A 101 -13.24 -19.22 -12.68
C PHE A 101 -13.73 -20.59 -13.12
N VAL A 102 -12.83 -21.44 -13.62
CA VAL A 102 -13.09 -22.85 -14.01
C VAL A 102 -13.46 -23.68 -12.78
N ASN A 103 -12.73 -23.55 -11.68
CA ASN A 103 -12.96 -24.33 -10.46
C ASN A 103 -14.18 -23.88 -9.64
N LYS A 104 -14.82 -22.77 -10.05
CA LYS A 104 -16.01 -22.27 -9.36
C LYS A 104 -17.24 -23.03 -9.86
N ASP A 105 -17.91 -23.69 -8.92
CA ASP A 105 -19.14 -24.45 -9.19
C ASP A 105 -20.25 -23.54 -9.74
N ARG A 106 -20.72 -23.82 -10.96
CA ARG A 106 -21.65 -22.98 -11.73
C ARG A 106 -22.58 -23.88 -12.55
N ARG A 107 -23.77 -23.36 -12.86
CA ARG A 107 -24.77 -24.06 -13.69
C ARG A 107 -24.41 -24.15 -15.19
N MET A 108 -23.30 -23.57 -15.63
CA MET A 108 -22.87 -23.56 -17.04
C MET A 108 -21.39 -23.89 -17.15
N ASP A 109 -21.05 -24.78 -18.08
CA ASP A 109 -19.67 -25.15 -18.40
C ASP A 109 -19.05 -24.12 -19.35
N PHE A 110 -17.94 -23.51 -18.94
CA PHE A 110 -17.17 -22.61 -19.79
C PHE A 110 -16.09 -23.41 -20.52
N VAL A 111 -16.23 -23.56 -21.84
CA VAL A 111 -15.15 -24.05 -22.70
C VAL A 111 -14.26 -22.87 -23.08
N CYS A 112 -13.10 -22.74 -22.45
CA CYS A 112 -12.10 -21.75 -22.83
C CYS A 112 -11.32 -22.32 -24.03
N LYS A 113 -11.46 -21.71 -25.21
CA LYS A 113 -10.75 -22.06 -26.45
C LYS A 113 -9.50 -21.21 -26.61
#